data_AF-A0A258JQJ3-F1
#
_entry.id   AF-A0A258JQJ3-F1
#
_cell.length_a   1.000
_cell.length_b   1.000
_cell.length_c   1.000
_cell.angle_alpha   90.00
_cell.angle_beta   90.00
_cell.angle_gamma   90.00
#
_symmetry.space_group_name_H-M   'P 1'
#
loop_
_entity.id
_entity.type
_entity.pdbx_description
1 polymer ?
#
loop_
_entity_poly.entity_id
_entity_poly.type
_entity_poly.pdbx_seq_one_letter_code
_entity_poly.pdbx_strand_id
1 'polypeptide(L)'
;MTFLHRLLVAIAVMASAATVSFAPPARAQAPAAAAASADLAPILAKFAADSFSDTEAALVALSASPNPQAGVIVAALSDGRLLFDPATKAAYVRLTAGGALTNAATGAAVASEPAGLKPVRLNNRVRRAAEAAAGALSLLSPDPARRLEAAGAVFKSRDVAALQTLNTAINRETVPQVRDALLQAQGAILLTAPGVGEAERLAAVNLIVARGDQEALALLANLPADASPGLKAAAAAGVAKINRSLAIWNVAQNVWYGLSLGSVLLLAAIGLAITFGVMGVINMAHG
;
A
#
# COMPACT_ATOMS: atom_id res chain seq x y z
N MET A 1 -30.52 0.76 -31.44
CA MET A 1 -31.23 1.90 -30.81
C MET A 1 -31.59 1.61 -29.35
N THR A 2 -30.60 1.37 -28.47
CA THR A 2 -30.88 1.00 -27.06
C THR A 2 -29.87 1.57 -26.05
N PHE A 3 -28.81 2.23 -26.54
CA PHE A 3 -27.80 2.86 -25.69
C PHE A 3 -28.03 4.38 -25.50
N LEU A 4 -28.55 5.05 -26.53
CA LEU A 4 -28.80 6.49 -26.53
C LEU A 4 -30.02 6.89 -25.66
N HIS A 5 -31.01 6.00 -25.52
CA HIS A 5 -32.17 6.24 -24.63
C HIS A 5 -31.84 6.05 -23.14
N ARG A 6 -30.83 5.24 -22.81
CA ARG A 6 -30.41 5.04 -21.41
C ARG A 6 -29.55 6.19 -20.88
N LEU A 7 -28.90 6.95 -21.76
CA LEU A 7 -28.11 8.13 -21.40
C LEU A 7 -28.98 9.38 -21.19
N LEU A 8 -30.12 9.48 -21.88
CA LEU A 8 -31.04 10.64 -21.79
C LEU A 8 -31.96 10.61 -20.56
N VAL A 9 -32.27 9.43 -19.99
CA VAL A 9 -33.04 9.33 -18.74
C VAL A 9 -32.18 9.68 -17.50
N ALA A 10 -30.86 9.59 -17.60
CA ALA A 10 -29.94 9.89 -16.49
C ALA A 10 -29.73 11.40 -16.23
N ILE A 11 -30.11 12.27 -17.18
CA ILE A 11 -29.89 13.73 -17.08
C ILE A 11 -31.17 14.47 -16.65
N ALA A 12 -32.35 13.85 -16.75
CA ALA A 12 -33.64 14.47 -16.44
C ALA A 12 -34.12 14.32 -14.97
N VAL A 13 -33.36 13.65 -14.10
CA VAL A 13 -33.74 13.50 -12.66
C VAL A 13 -33.02 14.50 -11.75
N MET A 14 -32.14 15.35 -12.28
CA MET A 14 -31.32 16.28 -11.48
C MET A 14 -31.88 17.71 -11.40
N ALA A 15 -33.21 17.87 -11.36
CA ALA A 15 -33.83 19.18 -11.12
C ALA A 15 -35.28 19.04 -10.62
N SER A 16 -35.48 18.69 -9.34
CA SER A 16 -36.69 19.04 -8.58
C SER A 16 -36.47 18.83 -7.09
N ALA A 17 -36.87 19.84 -6.32
CA ALA A 17 -36.67 20.02 -4.89
C ALA A 17 -37.27 18.91 -4.01
N ALA A 18 -36.53 18.55 -2.96
CA ALA A 18 -37.10 18.19 -1.67
C ALA A 18 -36.08 18.51 -0.56
N THR A 19 -36.37 19.56 0.20
CA THR A 19 -35.77 19.83 1.52
C THR A 19 -36.20 18.72 2.47
N VAL A 20 -35.45 17.61 2.48
CA VAL A 20 -35.55 16.59 3.53
C VAL A 20 -34.59 17.00 4.64
N SER A 21 -35.16 17.34 5.80
CA SER A 21 -34.41 17.56 7.03
C SER A 21 -33.62 16.29 7.37
N PHE A 22 -32.31 16.30 7.13
CA PHE A 22 -31.43 15.18 7.44
C PHE A 22 -31.10 15.23 8.93
N ALA A 23 -31.93 14.58 9.75
CA ALA A 23 -31.54 14.24 11.10
C ALA A 23 -30.28 13.35 11.02
N PRO A 24 -29.19 13.67 11.75
CA PRO A 24 -28.01 12.82 11.73
C PRO A 24 -28.41 11.43 12.23
N PRO A 25 -28.08 10.35 11.51
CA PRO A 25 -28.34 9.01 12.03
C PRO A 25 -27.56 8.88 13.34
N ALA A 26 -28.27 8.50 14.40
CA ALA A 26 -27.69 8.14 15.67
C ALA A 26 -26.52 7.18 15.39
N ARG A 27 -25.33 7.60 15.79
CA ARG A 27 -24.09 6.84 15.64
C ARG A 27 -24.24 5.60 16.52
N ALA A 28 -24.84 4.54 15.96
CA ALA A 28 -24.80 3.23 16.54
C ALA A 28 -23.32 2.86 16.64
N GLN A 29 -22.78 2.95 17.85
CA GLN A 29 -21.50 2.35 18.18
C GLN A 29 -21.71 0.86 17.92
N ALA A 30 -21.26 0.41 16.74
CA ALA A 30 -21.11 -1.01 16.50
C ALA A 30 -20.25 -1.54 17.66
N PRO A 31 -20.72 -2.55 18.41
CA PRO A 31 -19.87 -3.19 19.41
C PRO A 31 -18.62 -3.64 18.66
N ALA A 32 -17.46 -3.21 19.15
CA ALA A 32 -16.18 -3.71 18.67
C ALA A 32 -16.26 -5.23 18.77
N ALA A 33 -16.47 -5.89 17.63
CA ALA A 33 -16.36 -7.32 17.54
C ALA A 33 -14.89 -7.61 17.87
N ALA A 34 -14.63 -7.98 19.12
CA ALA A 34 -13.42 -8.64 19.53
C ALA A 34 -13.41 -9.99 18.81
N ALA A 35 -13.07 -9.97 17.51
CA ALA A 35 -12.60 -11.15 16.82
C ALA A 35 -11.54 -11.75 17.74
N ALA A 36 -11.68 -13.03 18.08
CA ALA A 36 -10.76 -13.75 18.94
C ALA A 36 -9.35 -13.67 18.33
N SER A 37 -8.65 -12.61 18.71
CA SER A 37 -7.34 -12.28 18.19
C SER A 37 -6.39 -13.29 18.80
N ALA A 38 -5.54 -13.92 17.99
CA ALA A 38 -4.55 -14.88 18.47
C ALA A 38 -3.90 -14.36 19.77
N ASP A 39 -3.90 -15.19 20.81
CA ASP A 39 -3.43 -14.81 22.13
C ASP A 39 -1.96 -14.38 22.04
N LEU A 40 -1.70 -13.11 22.32
CA LEU A 40 -0.37 -12.54 22.30
C LEU A 40 0.37 -12.77 23.62
N ALA A 41 -0.30 -13.17 24.69
CA ALA A 41 0.31 -13.36 26.00
C ALA A 41 1.60 -14.21 25.99
N PRO A 42 1.66 -15.40 25.34
CA PRO A 42 2.89 -16.19 25.32
C PRO A 42 4.02 -15.52 24.51
N ILE A 43 3.68 -14.70 23.53
CA ILE A 43 4.65 -13.96 22.72
C ILE A 43 5.18 -12.75 23.50
N LEU A 44 4.28 -12.03 24.20
CA LEU A 44 4.62 -10.86 24.99
C LEU A 44 5.47 -11.20 26.22
N ALA A 45 5.23 -12.36 26.83
CA ALA A 45 6.04 -12.85 27.95
C ALA A 45 7.54 -12.97 27.59
N LYS A 46 7.86 -13.29 26.33
CA LYS A 46 9.25 -13.36 25.83
C LYS A 46 9.94 -11.99 25.81
N PHE A 47 9.21 -10.90 25.57
CA PHE A 47 9.79 -9.55 25.66
C PHE A 47 10.14 -9.17 27.11
N ALA A 48 9.38 -9.68 28.08
CA ALA A 48 9.60 -9.43 29.50
C ALA A 48 10.68 -10.35 30.13
N ALA A 49 11.31 -11.22 29.32
CA ALA A 49 12.47 -12.02 29.70
C ALA A 49 13.80 -11.25 29.67
N ASP A 50 13.80 -10.01 29.14
CA ASP A 50 14.97 -9.12 29.05
C ASP A 50 16.18 -9.79 28.33
N SER A 51 15.89 -10.59 27.31
CA SER A 51 16.86 -11.38 26.55
C SER A 51 16.71 -11.12 25.06
N PHE A 52 17.83 -10.88 24.37
CA PHE A 52 17.84 -10.63 22.93
C PHE A 52 17.37 -11.86 22.13
N SER A 53 17.68 -13.07 22.62
CA SER A 53 17.25 -14.32 21.97
C SER A 53 15.72 -14.50 22.07
N ASP A 54 15.15 -14.21 23.23
CA ASP A 54 13.70 -14.31 23.44
C ASP A 54 12.94 -13.25 22.67
N THR A 55 13.50 -12.03 22.60
CA THR A 55 12.97 -10.92 21.79
C THR A 55 12.92 -11.30 20.30
N GLU A 56 13.95 -11.96 19.77
CA GLU A 56 13.95 -12.44 18.38
C GLU A 56 12.93 -13.56 18.15
N ALA A 57 12.85 -14.53 19.07
CA ALA A 57 11.83 -15.57 18.99
C ALA A 57 10.40 -14.99 19.08
N ALA A 58 10.21 -13.91 19.83
CA ALA A 58 8.95 -13.20 19.91
C ALA A 58 8.62 -12.48 18.60
N LEU A 59 9.61 -11.82 17.97
CA LEU A 59 9.45 -11.17 16.66
C LEU A 59 9.07 -12.15 15.55
N VAL A 60 9.69 -13.34 15.53
CA VAL A 60 9.34 -14.42 14.59
C VAL A 60 7.91 -14.93 14.83
N ALA A 61 7.49 -15.06 16.09
CA ALA A 61 6.13 -15.47 16.40
C ALA A 61 5.10 -14.38 16.06
N LEU A 62 5.43 -13.11 16.31
CA LEU A 62 4.59 -11.96 15.94
C LEU A 62 4.41 -11.87 14.43
N SER A 63 5.46 -12.13 13.64
CA SER A 63 5.39 -11.92 12.19
C SER A 63 4.40 -12.84 11.46
N ALA A 64 4.08 -13.99 12.06
CA ALA A 64 3.07 -14.92 11.58
C ALA A 64 1.68 -14.71 12.21
N SER A 65 1.56 -13.76 13.15
CA SER A 65 0.32 -13.54 13.89
C SER A 65 -0.69 -12.74 13.07
N PRO A 66 -1.96 -13.18 13.00
CA PRO A 66 -3.03 -12.40 12.39
C PRO A 66 -3.54 -11.27 13.29
N ASN A 67 -3.01 -11.13 14.51
CA ASN A 67 -3.48 -10.13 15.47
C ASN A 67 -3.10 -8.71 14.98
N PRO A 68 -4.05 -7.76 14.90
CA PRO A 68 -3.76 -6.39 14.45
C PRO A 68 -2.72 -5.66 15.31
N GLN A 69 -2.57 -6.04 16.59
CA GLN A 69 -1.55 -5.48 17.47
C GLN A 69 -0.13 -5.92 17.11
N ALA A 70 0.06 -7.00 16.35
CA ALA A 70 1.40 -7.48 16.00
C ALA A 70 2.23 -6.42 15.28
N GLY A 71 1.64 -5.73 14.29
CA GLY A 71 2.31 -4.63 13.57
C GLY A 71 2.62 -3.44 14.48
N VAL A 72 1.71 -3.12 15.40
CA VAL A 72 1.88 -2.02 16.37
C VAL A 72 3.05 -2.33 17.32
N ILE A 73 3.12 -3.56 17.83
CA ILE A 73 4.19 -4.01 18.73
C ILE A 73 5.54 -3.99 18.02
N VAL A 74 5.64 -4.53 16.81
CA VAL A 74 6.89 -4.55 16.04
C VAL A 74 7.37 -3.12 15.76
N ALA A 75 6.49 -2.22 15.32
CA ALA A 75 6.83 -0.82 15.09
C ALA A 75 7.28 -0.12 16.39
N ALA A 76 6.54 -0.32 17.48
CA ALA A 76 6.90 0.24 18.78
C ALA A 76 8.25 -0.28 19.29
N LEU A 77 8.56 -1.56 19.06
CA LEU A 77 9.85 -2.13 19.40
C LEU A 77 10.97 -1.47 18.60
N SER A 78 10.82 -1.34 17.28
CA SER A 78 11.83 -0.68 16.42
C SER A 78 12.14 0.76 16.84
N ASP A 79 11.11 1.48 17.31
CA ASP A 79 11.23 2.86 17.78
C ASP A 79 11.69 3.00 19.24
N GLY A 80 11.93 1.89 19.97
CA GLY A 80 12.28 1.91 21.39
C GLY A 80 11.12 2.34 22.31
N ARG A 81 9.88 2.21 21.83
CA ARG A 81 8.63 2.58 22.52
C ARG A 81 7.90 1.39 23.14
N LEU A 82 8.40 0.18 22.94
CA LEU A 82 7.90 -1.02 23.61
C LEU A 82 8.50 -1.12 25.02
N LEU A 83 7.61 -1.14 26.02
CA LEU A 83 7.93 -1.19 27.43
C LEU A 83 7.38 -2.49 28.03
N PHE A 84 8.01 -2.98 29.09
CA PHE A 84 7.49 -4.09 29.87
C PHE A 84 7.57 -3.78 31.36
N ASP A 85 6.65 -4.36 32.12
CA ASP A 85 6.64 -4.34 33.57
C ASP A 85 7.40 -5.59 34.09
N PRO A 86 8.52 -5.42 34.83
CA PRO A 86 9.25 -6.55 35.40
C PRO A 86 8.45 -7.39 36.41
N ALA A 87 7.49 -6.78 37.11
CA ALA A 87 6.71 -7.42 38.17
C ALA A 87 5.55 -8.24 37.58
N THR A 88 4.76 -7.64 36.68
CA THR A 88 3.59 -8.31 36.09
C THR A 88 3.88 -9.03 34.77
N LYS A 89 5.07 -8.81 34.18
CA LYS A 89 5.46 -9.30 32.85
C LYS A 89 4.54 -8.80 31.71
N ALA A 90 3.70 -7.80 31.99
CA ALA A 90 2.86 -7.17 30.98
C ALA A 90 3.69 -6.25 30.07
N ALA A 91 3.30 -6.19 28.79
CA ALA A 91 3.92 -5.33 27.80
C ALA A 91 3.00 -4.15 27.44
N TYR A 92 3.61 -2.99 27.19
CA TYR A 92 2.95 -1.73 26.91
C TYR A 92 3.61 -1.03 25.73
N VAL A 93 2.80 -0.39 24.89
CA VAL A 93 3.27 0.41 23.76
C VAL A 93 3.06 1.88 24.07
N ARG A 94 4.10 2.69 23.89
CA ARG A 94 3.99 4.15 23.99
C ARG A 94 3.68 4.77 22.63
N LEU A 95 2.59 5.52 22.51
CA LEU A 95 2.12 6.06 21.23
C LEU A 95 3.00 7.19 20.68
N THR A 96 3.60 7.99 21.56
CA THR A 96 4.57 9.05 21.22
C THR A 96 5.62 9.18 22.33
N ALA A 97 6.76 9.81 22.08
CA ALA A 97 7.76 10.05 23.13
C ALA A 97 7.13 10.86 24.28
N GLY A 98 7.10 10.29 25.49
CA GLY A 98 6.42 10.87 26.67
C GLY A 98 4.89 10.84 26.63
N GLY A 99 4.28 10.22 25.61
CA GLY A 99 2.82 10.18 25.43
C GLY A 99 2.12 9.01 26.11
N ALA A 100 0.82 8.88 25.80
CA ALA A 100 -0.06 7.85 26.34
C ALA A 100 0.42 6.42 26.06
N LEU A 101 0.10 5.52 26.99
CA LEU A 101 0.40 4.10 26.91
C LEU A 101 -0.84 3.30 26.51
N THR A 102 -0.63 2.27 25.71
CA THR A 102 -1.62 1.23 25.43
C THR A 102 -1.08 -0.12 25.89
N ASN A 103 -1.96 -0.98 26.40
CA ASN A 103 -1.61 -2.36 26.67
C ASN A 103 -1.29 -3.08 25.34
N ALA A 104 -0.14 -3.74 25.24
CA ALA A 104 0.31 -4.36 23.99
C ALA A 104 -0.56 -5.56 23.56
N ALA A 105 -1.19 -6.27 24.50
CA ALA A 105 -2.04 -7.41 24.20
C ALA A 105 -3.40 -6.99 23.66
N THR A 106 -4.00 -5.94 24.25
CA THR A 106 -5.39 -5.55 23.98
C THR A 106 -5.52 -4.28 23.12
N GLY A 107 -4.46 -3.47 23.04
CA GLY A 107 -4.51 -2.13 22.45
C GLY A 107 -5.26 -1.10 23.29
N ALA A 108 -5.75 -1.46 24.48
CA ALA A 108 -6.52 -0.55 25.33
C ALA A 108 -5.63 0.54 25.95
N ALA A 109 -6.14 1.76 26.02
CA ALA A 109 -5.46 2.87 26.67
C ALA A 109 -5.26 2.59 28.18
N VAL A 110 -4.09 2.95 28.70
CA VAL A 110 -3.75 2.83 30.11
C VAL A 110 -3.91 4.21 30.76
N ALA A 111 -4.78 4.30 31.76
CA ALA A 111 -5.14 5.57 32.40
C ALA A 111 -3.99 6.21 33.21
N SER A 112 -3.15 5.39 33.82
CA SER A 112 -1.97 5.83 34.58
C SER A 112 -0.79 4.94 34.26
N GLU A 113 0.36 5.54 33.95
CA GLU A 113 1.59 4.80 33.70
C GLU A 113 1.97 3.95 34.93
N PRO A 114 2.06 2.61 34.81
CA PRO A 114 2.53 1.76 35.88
C PRO A 114 3.97 2.15 36.29
N ALA A 115 4.25 2.15 37.59
CA ALA A 115 5.59 2.44 38.07
C ALA A 115 6.57 1.32 37.67
N GLY A 116 7.80 1.70 37.27
CA GLY A 116 8.89 0.74 37.05
C GLY A 116 8.93 0.07 35.67
N LEU A 117 8.22 0.61 34.67
CA LEU A 117 8.33 0.14 33.29
C LEU A 117 9.76 0.25 32.77
N LYS A 118 10.22 -0.79 32.07
CA LYS A 118 11.53 -0.83 31.42
C LYS A 118 11.36 -0.97 29.90
N PRO A 119 12.18 -0.27 29.08
CA PRO A 119 12.18 -0.46 27.63
C PRO A 119 12.74 -1.83 27.27
N VAL A 120 12.16 -2.45 26.24
CA VAL A 120 12.72 -3.67 25.64
C VAL A 120 14.02 -3.30 24.93
N ARG A 121 15.10 -4.01 25.26
CA ARG A 121 16.44 -3.70 24.75
C ARG A 121 16.57 -4.08 23.27
N LEU A 122 17.23 -3.21 22.49
CA LEU A 122 17.54 -3.46 21.09
C LEU A 122 19.05 -3.58 20.90
N ASN A 123 19.47 -4.58 20.14
CA ASN A 123 20.79 -4.63 19.52
C ASN A 123 20.62 -4.66 17.99
N ASN A 124 21.73 -4.68 17.24
CA ASN A 124 21.68 -4.70 15.78
C ASN A 124 21.02 -5.98 15.21
N ARG A 125 21.03 -7.09 15.95
CA ARG A 125 20.38 -8.35 15.55
C ARG A 125 18.86 -8.25 15.69
N VAL A 126 18.38 -7.75 16.83
CA VAL A 126 16.95 -7.52 17.11
C VAL A 126 16.37 -6.49 16.14
N ARG A 127 17.09 -5.40 15.81
CA ARG A 127 16.60 -4.42 14.82
C ARG A 127 16.32 -5.06 13.46
N ARG A 128 17.27 -5.85 12.95
CA ARG A 128 17.08 -6.59 11.68
C ARG A 128 15.93 -7.60 11.77
N ALA A 129 15.78 -8.28 12.90
CA ALA A 129 14.64 -9.18 13.11
C ALA A 129 13.30 -8.43 13.15
N ALA A 130 13.26 -7.21 13.71
CA ALA A 130 12.07 -6.39 13.76
C ALA A 130 11.70 -5.85 12.37
N GLU A 131 12.68 -5.43 11.57
CA GLU A 131 12.50 -5.04 10.17
C GLU A 131 11.95 -6.21 9.33
N ALA A 132 12.53 -7.40 9.48
CA ALA A 132 12.04 -8.61 8.81
C ALA A 132 10.61 -8.97 9.24
N ALA A 133 10.29 -8.86 10.53
CA ALA A 133 8.95 -9.09 11.06
C ALA A 133 7.94 -8.07 10.52
N ALA A 134 8.32 -6.78 10.43
CA ALA A 134 7.47 -5.73 9.89
C ALA A 134 7.16 -5.94 8.40
N GLY A 135 8.17 -6.31 7.61
CA GLY A 135 7.99 -6.66 6.21
C GLY A 135 7.05 -7.85 6.03
N ALA A 136 7.23 -8.90 6.83
CA ALA A 136 6.38 -10.08 6.81
C ALA A 136 4.91 -9.79 7.18
N LEU A 137 4.69 -9.01 8.24
CA LEU A 137 3.36 -8.58 8.66
C LEU A 137 2.65 -7.76 7.58
N SER A 138 3.39 -6.94 6.84
CA SER A 138 2.83 -6.12 5.77
C SER A 138 2.43 -6.98 4.57
N LEU A 139 3.25 -7.97 4.18
CA LEU A 139 2.96 -8.92 3.10
C LEU A 139 1.80 -9.88 3.41
N LEU A 140 1.59 -10.22 4.69
CA LEU A 140 0.54 -11.13 5.16
C LEU A 140 -0.64 -10.40 5.81
N SER A 141 -0.70 -9.07 5.68
CA SER A 141 -1.74 -8.23 6.27
C SER A 141 -3.13 -8.66 5.82
N PRO A 142 -4.16 -8.64 6.69
CA PRO A 142 -5.54 -8.89 6.27
C PRO A 142 -6.04 -7.83 5.27
N ASP A 143 -5.52 -6.61 5.35
CA ASP A 143 -5.84 -5.50 4.42
C ASP A 143 -5.10 -5.66 3.07
N PRO A 144 -5.82 -5.82 1.94
CA PRO A 144 -5.23 -5.92 0.61
C PRO A 144 -4.40 -4.69 0.19
N ALA A 145 -4.76 -3.49 0.63
CA ALA A 145 -4.04 -2.26 0.28
C ALA A 145 -2.62 -2.29 0.88
N ARG A 146 -2.50 -2.70 2.14
CA ARG A 146 -1.21 -2.89 2.82
C ARG A 146 -0.35 -3.96 2.14
N ARG A 147 -0.96 -5.05 1.69
CA ARG A 147 -0.22 -6.11 0.96
C ARG A 147 0.32 -5.61 -0.37
N LEU A 148 -0.46 -4.80 -1.09
CA LEU A 148 -0.04 -4.17 -2.35
C LEU A 148 1.12 -3.20 -2.13
N GLU A 149 1.02 -2.35 -1.11
CA GLU A 149 2.11 -1.44 -0.72
C GLU A 149 3.39 -2.23 -0.35
N ALA A 150 3.25 -3.29 0.45
CA ALA A 150 4.35 -4.16 0.84
C ALA A 150 5.01 -4.84 -0.38
N ALA A 151 4.21 -5.33 -1.33
CA ALA A 151 4.72 -5.88 -2.58
C ALA A 151 5.53 -4.84 -3.37
N GLY A 152 5.04 -3.60 -3.44
CA GLY A 152 5.77 -2.48 -4.05
C GLY A 152 7.08 -2.15 -3.36
N ALA A 153 7.12 -2.18 -2.02
CA ALA A 153 8.34 -1.97 -1.25
C ALA A 153 9.39 -3.07 -1.52
N VAL A 154 8.96 -4.33 -1.56
CA VAL A 154 9.82 -5.47 -1.89
C VAL A 154 10.32 -5.41 -3.33
N PHE A 155 9.48 -4.99 -4.28
CA PHE A 155 9.89 -4.77 -5.67
C PHE A 155 11.03 -3.74 -5.77
N LYS A 156 11.00 -2.67 -4.96
CA LYS A 156 12.02 -1.62 -4.96
C LYS A 156 13.32 -2.07 -4.28
N SER A 157 13.20 -2.71 -3.11
CA SER A 157 14.36 -3.15 -2.33
C SER A 157 15.08 -4.35 -2.96
N ARG A 158 14.34 -5.25 -3.63
CA ARG A 158 14.83 -6.51 -4.21
C ARG A 158 15.54 -7.39 -3.19
N ASP A 159 15.08 -7.32 -1.93
CA ASP A 159 15.69 -8.07 -0.84
C ASP A 159 15.41 -9.57 -0.95
N VAL A 160 16.47 -10.34 -1.14
CA VAL A 160 16.43 -11.81 -1.23
C VAL A 160 15.89 -12.43 0.07
N ALA A 161 16.10 -11.78 1.23
CA ALA A 161 15.58 -12.26 2.50
C ALA A 161 14.04 -12.27 2.56
N ALA A 162 13.36 -11.46 1.75
CA ALA A 162 11.91 -11.42 1.67
C ALA A 162 11.30 -12.58 0.85
N LEU A 163 12.10 -13.30 0.06
CA LEU A 163 11.60 -14.25 -0.95
C LEU A 163 10.76 -15.39 -0.36
N GLN A 164 11.15 -15.95 0.79
CA GLN A 164 10.38 -17.02 1.43
C GLN A 164 9.00 -16.53 1.90
N THR A 165 8.96 -15.35 2.51
CA THR A 165 7.71 -14.74 2.98
C THR A 165 6.83 -14.33 1.82
N LEU A 166 7.43 -13.80 0.76
CA LEU A 166 6.75 -13.43 -0.47
C LEU A 166 6.09 -14.64 -1.14
N ASN A 167 6.79 -15.78 -1.23
CA ASN A 167 6.22 -17.04 -1.73
C ASN A 167 5.02 -17.50 -0.90
N THR A 168 5.12 -17.36 0.42
CA THR A 168 4.00 -17.66 1.32
C THR A 168 2.80 -16.76 1.07
N ALA A 169 3.03 -15.45 0.89
CA ALA A 169 1.99 -14.49 0.57
C ALA A 169 1.32 -14.79 -0.79
N ILE A 170 2.11 -15.06 -1.84
CA ILE A 170 1.60 -15.43 -3.18
C ILE A 170 0.69 -16.66 -3.10
N ASN A 171 1.08 -17.69 -2.35
CA ASN A 171 0.31 -18.93 -2.23
C ASN A 171 -1.01 -18.75 -1.47
N ARG A 172 -1.09 -17.76 -0.57
CA ARG A 172 -2.31 -17.45 0.21
C ARG A 172 -3.15 -16.35 -0.42
N GLU A 173 -2.62 -15.62 -1.40
CA GLU A 173 -3.29 -14.47 -1.98
C GLU A 173 -4.49 -14.87 -2.84
N THR A 174 -5.60 -14.18 -2.59
CA THR A 174 -6.88 -14.40 -3.27
C THR A 174 -7.27 -13.22 -4.16
N VAL A 175 -6.75 -12.02 -3.89
CA VAL A 175 -7.01 -10.82 -4.70
C VAL A 175 -6.08 -10.81 -5.92
N PRO A 176 -6.61 -10.89 -7.16
CA PRO A 176 -5.77 -11.02 -8.36
C PRO A 176 -4.74 -9.90 -8.50
N GLN A 177 -5.15 -8.64 -8.30
CA GLN A 177 -4.27 -7.48 -8.39
C GLN A 177 -3.09 -7.54 -7.39
N VAL A 178 -3.35 -7.99 -6.17
CA VAL A 178 -2.29 -8.12 -5.15
C VAL A 178 -1.38 -9.29 -5.50
N ARG A 179 -1.94 -10.40 -5.99
CA ARG A 179 -1.16 -11.56 -6.45
C ARG A 179 -0.20 -11.19 -7.57
N ASP A 180 -0.66 -10.41 -8.54
CA ASP A 180 0.19 -9.89 -9.63
C ASP A 180 1.31 -9.01 -9.09
N ALA A 181 1.01 -8.10 -8.15
CA ALA A 181 2.03 -7.26 -7.52
C ALA A 181 3.08 -8.08 -6.76
N LEU A 182 2.67 -9.13 -6.04
CA LEU A 182 3.57 -10.03 -5.32
C LEU A 182 4.45 -10.84 -6.28
N LEU A 183 3.88 -11.34 -7.39
CA LEU A 183 4.64 -12.03 -8.45
C LEU A 183 5.65 -11.09 -9.12
N GLN A 184 5.27 -9.85 -9.39
CA GLN A 184 6.19 -8.83 -9.91
C GLN A 184 7.34 -8.56 -8.95
N ALA A 185 7.07 -8.45 -7.64
CA ALA A 185 8.10 -8.30 -6.61
C ALA A 185 9.04 -9.52 -6.57
N GLN A 186 8.50 -10.73 -6.74
CA GLN A 186 9.30 -11.96 -6.82
C GLN A 186 10.19 -11.94 -8.05
N GLY A 187 9.64 -11.56 -9.20
CA GLY A 187 10.40 -11.36 -10.43
C GLY A 187 11.54 -10.36 -10.24
N ALA A 188 11.30 -9.23 -9.57
CA ALA A 188 12.33 -8.23 -9.30
C ALA A 188 13.51 -8.81 -8.48
N ILE A 189 13.22 -9.61 -7.45
CA ILE A 189 14.26 -10.30 -6.66
C ILE A 189 15.02 -11.28 -7.55
N LEU A 190 14.32 -12.17 -8.26
CA LEU A 190 14.92 -13.23 -9.07
C LEU A 190 15.78 -12.67 -10.22
N LEU A 191 15.40 -11.52 -10.78
CA LEU A 191 16.18 -10.87 -11.83
C LEU A 191 17.57 -10.44 -11.34
N THR A 192 17.68 -9.99 -10.09
CA THR A 192 18.93 -9.45 -9.52
C THR A 192 19.68 -10.42 -8.60
N ALA A 193 19.02 -11.50 -8.17
CA ALA A 193 19.62 -12.45 -7.24
C ALA A 193 20.76 -13.25 -7.90
N PRO A 194 21.86 -13.51 -7.15
CA PRO A 194 22.95 -14.35 -7.64
C PRO A 194 22.49 -15.81 -7.75
N GLY A 195 23.05 -16.55 -8.71
CA GLY A 195 22.80 -17.99 -8.87
C GLY A 195 21.44 -18.38 -9.49
N VAL A 196 20.62 -17.41 -9.90
CA VAL A 196 19.36 -17.66 -10.62
C VAL A 196 19.65 -17.98 -12.09
N GLY A 197 19.06 -19.06 -12.60
CA GLY A 197 19.25 -19.51 -13.98
C GLY A 197 18.65 -18.56 -15.02
N GLU A 198 19.16 -18.59 -16.25
CA GLU A 198 18.72 -17.68 -17.32
C GLU A 198 17.21 -17.79 -17.62
N ALA A 199 16.67 -19.00 -17.64
CA ALA A 199 15.23 -19.22 -17.88
C ALA A 199 14.34 -18.56 -16.81
N GLU A 200 14.75 -18.60 -15.54
CA GLU A 200 14.04 -17.96 -14.43
C GLU A 200 14.15 -16.44 -14.51
N ARG A 201 15.34 -15.91 -14.87
CA ARG A 201 15.52 -14.47 -15.10
C ARG A 201 14.69 -13.97 -16.28
N LEU A 202 14.54 -14.75 -17.35
CA LEU A 202 13.66 -14.41 -18.48
C LEU A 202 12.18 -14.42 -18.06
N ALA A 203 11.74 -15.38 -17.26
CA ALA A 203 10.40 -15.38 -16.69
C ALA A 203 10.16 -14.15 -15.80
N ALA A 204 11.14 -13.77 -14.99
CA ALA A 204 11.11 -12.56 -14.18
C ALA A 204 10.98 -11.28 -15.03
N VAL A 205 11.70 -11.17 -16.16
CA VAL A 205 11.54 -10.05 -17.09
C VAL A 205 10.10 -9.93 -17.57
N ASN A 206 9.43 -11.03 -17.91
CA ASN A 206 8.03 -10.98 -18.34
C ASN A 206 7.09 -10.43 -17.27
N LEU A 207 7.30 -10.82 -16.00
CA LEU A 207 6.53 -10.30 -14.87
C LEU A 207 6.76 -8.78 -14.69
N ILE A 208 8.01 -8.34 -14.78
CA ILE A 208 8.37 -6.92 -14.67
C ILE A 208 7.79 -6.11 -15.84
N VAL A 209 7.83 -6.64 -17.06
CA VAL A 209 7.22 -6.01 -18.24
C VAL A 209 5.70 -5.88 -18.12
N ALA A 210 5.03 -6.88 -17.52
CA ALA A 210 3.59 -6.82 -17.27
C ALA A 210 3.19 -5.72 -16.29
N ARG A 211 4.10 -5.31 -15.38
CA ARG A 211 3.89 -4.19 -14.45
C ARG A 211 3.75 -2.85 -15.16
N GLY A 212 4.59 -2.59 -16.17
CA GLY A 212 4.41 -1.48 -17.11
C GLY A 212 4.57 -0.06 -16.55
N ASP A 213 5.22 0.11 -15.39
CA ASP A 213 5.42 1.42 -14.75
C ASP A 213 6.88 1.92 -14.85
N GLN A 214 7.15 3.08 -14.24
CA GLN A 214 8.49 3.69 -14.24
C GLN A 214 9.49 2.86 -13.44
N GLU A 215 9.06 2.23 -12.35
CA GLU A 215 9.89 1.31 -11.58
C GLU A 215 10.31 0.08 -12.41
N ALA A 216 9.42 -0.48 -13.23
CA ALA A 216 9.76 -1.55 -14.16
C ALA A 216 10.80 -1.10 -15.21
N LEU A 217 10.65 0.11 -15.77
CA LEU A 217 11.65 0.68 -16.68
C LEU A 217 13.01 0.82 -16.02
N ALA A 218 13.05 1.40 -14.81
CA ALA A 218 14.29 1.60 -14.07
C ALA A 218 14.99 0.26 -13.77
N LEU A 219 14.24 -0.78 -13.46
CA LEU A 219 14.80 -2.11 -13.21
C LEU A 219 15.33 -2.77 -14.48
N LEU A 220 14.57 -2.75 -15.57
CA LEU A 220 14.99 -3.36 -16.84
C LEU A 220 16.15 -2.60 -17.50
N ALA A 221 16.29 -1.30 -17.25
CA ALA A 221 17.42 -0.51 -17.73
C ALA A 221 18.72 -0.79 -16.96
N ASN A 222 18.61 -1.21 -15.70
CA ASN A 222 19.74 -1.44 -14.80
C ASN A 222 19.93 -2.93 -14.49
N LEU A 223 20.09 -3.73 -15.53
CA LEU A 223 20.35 -5.16 -15.38
C LEU A 223 21.70 -5.44 -14.69
N PRO A 224 21.81 -6.58 -13.98
CA PRO A 224 23.09 -7.07 -13.47
C PRO A 224 24.17 -7.18 -14.56
N ALA A 225 25.43 -6.95 -14.19
CA ALA A 225 26.56 -6.98 -15.13
C ALA A 225 26.77 -8.36 -15.77
N ASP A 226 26.42 -9.42 -15.05
CA ASP A 226 26.44 -10.84 -15.46
C ASP A 226 25.26 -11.23 -16.38
N ALA A 227 24.38 -10.29 -16.76
CA ALA A 227 23.28 -10.56 -17.68
C ALA A 227 23.76 -11.05 -19.06
N SER A 228 23.20 -12.17 -19.50
CA SER A 228 23.46 -12.75 -20.83
C SER A 228 22.98 -11.81 -21.96
N PRO A 229 23.49 -11.97 -23.20
CA PRO A 229 22.97 -11.25 -24.36
C PRO A 229 21.47 -11.48 -24.57
N GLY A 230 20.98 -12.70 -24.33
CA GLY A 230 19.55 -13.04 -24.41
C GLY A 230 18.70 -12.27 -23.40
N LEU A 231 19.15 -12.20 -22.15
CA LEU A 231 18.46 -11.44 -21.10
C LEU A 231 18.45 -9.93 -21.40
N LYS A 232 19.57 -9.38 -21.89
CA LYS A 232 19.65 -7.97 -22.32
C LYS A 232 18.69 -7.66 -23.47
N ALA A 233 18.60 -8.55 -24.46
CA ALA A 233 17.68 -8.39 -25.58
C ALA A 233 16.21 -8.44 -25.11
N ALA A 234 15.87 -9.38 -24.22
CA ALA A 234 14.53 -9.50 -23.64
C ALA A 234 14.14 -8.24 -22.83
N ALA A 235 15.05 -7.72 -22.01
CA ALA A 235 14.81 -6.49 -21.25
C ALA A 235 14.64 -5.27 -22.16
N ALA A 236 15.46 -5.12 -23.21
CA ALA A 236 15.34 -4.03 -24.17
C ALA A 236 13.99 -4.07 -24.93
N ALA A 237 13.56 -5.26 -25.36
CA ALA A 237 12.24 -5.46 -25.95
C ALA A 237 11.11 -5.12 -24.96
N GLY A 238 11.30 -5.51 -23.69
CA GLY A 238 10.42 -5.15 -22.59
C GLY A 238 10.28 -3.64 -22.41
N VAL A 239 11.40 -2.92 -22.32
CA VAL A 239 11.45 -1.45 -22.21
C VAL A 239 10.71 -0.79 -23.38
N ALA A 240 10.93 -1.23 -24.61
CA ALA A 240 10.22 -0.71 -25.78
C ALA A 240 8.70 -0.93 -25.68
N LYS A 241 8.26 -2.10 -25.20
CA LYS A 241 6.84 -2.42 -24.99
C LYS A 241 6.20 -1.52 -23.92
N ILE A 242 6.89 -1.30 -22.80
CA ILE A 242 6.40 -0.42 -21.72
C ILE A 242 6.29 1.02 -22.25
N ASN A 243 7.35 1.56 -22.87
CA ASN A 243 7.36 2.91 -23.41
C ASN A 243 6.26 3.15 -24.44
N ARG A 244 6.01 2.18 -25.33
CA ARG A 244 4.90 2.25 -26.29
C ARG A 244 3.55 2.32 -25.58
N SER A 245 3.36 1.51 -24.54
CA SER A 245 2.10 1.49 -23.77
C SER A 245 1.90 2.84 -23.06
N LEU A 246 2.92 3.36 -22.40
CA LEU A 246 2.88 4.68 -21.74
C LEU A 246 2.64 5.81 -22.74
N ALA A 247 3.24 5.77 -23.93
CA ALA A 247 3.02 6.75 -24.98
C ALA A 247 1.55 6.76 -25.46
N ILE A 248 0.94 5.58 -25.63
CA ILE A 248 -0.48 5.46 -25.99
C ILE A 248 -1.36 6.07 -24.91
N TRP A 249 -1.08 5.80 -23.63
CA TRP A 249 -1.82 6.39 -22.50
C TRP A 249 -1.66 7.91 -22.43
N ASN A 250 -0.45 8.44 -22.65
CA ASN A 250 -0.20 9.88 -22.68
C ASN A 250 -0.98 10.56 -23.82
N VAL A 251 -1.05 9.96 -25.00
CA VAL A 251 -1.85 10.49 -26.12
C VAL A 251 -3.33 10.51 -25.75
N ALA A 252 -3.87 9.42 -25.19
CA ALA A 252 -5.26 9.35 -24.77
C ALA A 252 -5.60 10.40 -23.68
N GLN A 253 -4.72 10.57 -22.71
CA GLN A 253 -4.84 11.57 -21.65
C GLN A 253 -4.83 12.99 -22.22
N ASN A 254 -3.92 13.29 -23.15
CA ASN A 254 -3.85 14.61 -23.80
C ASN A 254 -5.10 14.92 -24.61
N VAL A 255 -5.66 13.94 -25.32
CA VAL A 255 -6.94 14.10 -26.04
C VAL A 255 -8.06 14.42 -25.06
N TRP A 256 -8.13 13.72 -23.93
CA TRP A 256 -9.14 13.98 -22.91
C TRP A 256 -9.02 15.37 -22.29
N TYR A 257 -7.79 15.81 -22.00
CA TYR A 257 -7.55 17.18 -21.52
C TYR A 257 -7.91 18.24 -22.54
N GLY A 258 -7.59 18.01 -23.83
CA GLY A 258 -8.00 18.89 -24.92
C GLY A 258 -9.52 19.01 -25.02
N LEU A 259 -10.25 17.89 -24.89
CA LEU A 259 -11.71 17.89 -24.90
C LEU A 259 -12.30 18.59 -23.68
N SER A 260 -11.73 18.35 -22.49
CA SER A 260 -12.15 19.00 -21.24
C SER A 260 -11.98 20.52 -21.31
N LEU A 261 -10.78 20.97 -21.69
CA LEU A 261 -10.46 22.40 -21.83
C LEU A 261 -11.32 23.05 -22.93
N GLY A 262 -11.51 22.35 -24.06
CA GLY A 262 -12.37 22.80 -25.15
C GLY A 262 -13.83 22.99 -24.72
N SER A 263 -14.37 22.07 -23.91
CA SER A 263 -15.73 22.18 -23.36
C SER A 263 -15.91 23.40 -22.45
N VAL A 264 -14.92 23.66 -21.59
CA VAL A 264 -14.93 24.85 -20.71
C VAL A 264 -14.87 26.14 -21.54
N LEU A 265 -14.01 26.21 -22.55
CA LEU A 265 -13.92 27.37 -23.44
C LEU A 265 -15.21 27.57 -24.24
N LEU A 266 -15.84 26.50 -24.70
CA LEU A 266 -17.11 26.56 -25.40
C LEU A 266 -18.22 27.10 -24.50
N LEU A 267 -18.31 26.61 -23.26
CA LEU A 267 -19.28 27.10 -22.27
C LEU A 267 -19.06 28.58 -21.96
N ALA A 268 -17.79 29.01 -21.80
CA ALA A 268 -17.44 30.41 -21.59
C ALA A 268 -17.83 31.28 -22.79
N ALA A 269 -17.56 30.82 -24.02
CA ALA A 269 -17.93 31.53 -25.24
C ALA A 269 -19.45 31.68 -25.39
N ILE A 270 -20.22 30.62 -25.07
CA ILE A 270 -21.69 30.67 -25.07
C ILE A 270 -22.19 31.68 -24.02
N GLY A 271 -21.63 31.67 -22.80
CA GLY A 271 -21.98 32.63 -21.76
C GLY A 271 -21.75 34.07 -22.19
N LEU A 272 -20.62 34.36 -22.83
CA LEU A 272 -20.28 35.68 -23.37
C LEU A 272 -21.19 36.08 -24.54
N ALA A 273 -21.51 35.14 -25.42
CA ALA A 273 -22.42 35.37 -26.54
C ALA A 273 -23.83 35.77 -26.04
N ILE A 274 -24.32 35.15 -24.97
CA ILE A 274 -25.62 35.49 -24.37
C ILE A 274 -25.58 36.90 -23.78
N THR A 275 -24.55 37.26 -23.02
CA THR A 275 -24.47 38.58 -22.37
C THR A 275 -24.36 39.73 -23.38
N PHE A 276 -23.53 39.59 -24.41
CA PHE A 276 -23.43 40.61 -25.47
C PHE A 276 -24.63 40.61 -26.42
N GLY A 277 -25.22 39.43 -26.68
CA GLY A 277 -26.43 39.31 -27.51
C GLY A 277 -27.62 40.07 -26.91
N VAL A 278 -27.82 39.99 -25.59
CA VAL A 278 -28.93 40.67 -24.90
C VAL A 278 -28.71 42.19 -24.81
N MET A 279 -27.46 42.66 -24.74
CA MET A 279 -27.17 44.11 -24.70
C MET A 279 -27.25 44.80 -26.08
N GLY A 280 -27.49 44.08 -27.17
CA GLY A 280 -27.69 44.67 -28.50
C GLY A 280 -26.43 45.26 -29.16
N VAL A 281 -25.24 45.00 -28.62
CA VAL A 281 -23.97 45.60 -29.06
C VAL A 281 -23.48 45.07 -30.42
N ILE A 282 -24.08 43.98 -30.93
CA ILE A 282 -23.64 43.30 -32.17
C ILE A 282 -24.03 44.10 -33.44
N ASN A 283 -24.94 45.08 -33.35
CA ASN A 283 -25.37 45.89 -34.50
C ASN A 283 -24.50 47.15 -34.78
N MET A 284 -23.37 47.35 -34.09
CA MET A 284 -22.57 48.59 -34.19
C MET A 284 -21.31 48.48 -35.08
N ALA A 285 -21.01 47.32 -35.68
CA ALA A 285 -19.84 47.12 -36.54
C ALA A 285 -20.13 47.23 -38.05
N HIS A 286 -21.35 47.65 -38.44
CA HIS A 286 -21.68 47.99 -39.81
C HIS A 286 -22.11 49.46 -39.87
N GLY A 287 -21.17 50.30 -40.30
CA GLY A 287 -21.27 51.75 -40.45
C GLY A 287 -19.96 52.29 -40.94
#